data_AF-A0A4R5ACL9-F1
#
_entry.id   AF-A0A4R5ACL9-F1
#
_cell.length_a   1.000
_cell.length_b   1.000
_cell.length_c   1.000
_cell.angle_alpha   90.00
_cell.angle_beta   90.00
_cell.angle_gamma   90.00
#
_symmetry.space_group_name_H-M   'P 1'
#
loop_
_entity.id
_entity.type
_entity.pdbx_description
1 polymer ?
#
loop_
_entity_poly.entity_id
_entity_poly.type
_entity_poly.pdbx_seq_one_letter_code
_entity_poly.pdbx_strand_id
1 'polypeptide(L)'
;MATAPVRRRARFRSSRPVGRAPGAGSFAQPTHLCGFCPGSGRCPLDERGGRSAPARADSPARPLGRDRHGDRMVARGRAVMAGVIGPVPAGWVTVPLGEVCRIQAGLSKRAWRGSPDGTPIVMIGNIARGRIARDGLTRIAVPGDAGMDRYRLRPDDVVCARTGDLGRSACATEENTGWFVGSGCLRLRTGPEVLPRYLVYYFEHPAVKDWLRRSSTGSVIPNLNIRAVAGMPLAVPPIEEQRAMSEILGLLDEKIAVHEEIVRSTDELRGSVARLLFVGSRPPFG
;
A
#
# COMPACT_ATOMS: atom_id res chain seq x y z
N MET A 1 -11.18 -50.70 -49.60
CA MET A 1 -12.62 -50.60 -49.25
C MET A 1 -12.73 -49.62 -48.10
N ALA A 2 -13.46 -48.51 -48.09
CA ALA A 2 -14.28 -47.82 -49.07
C ALA A 2 -14.47 -46.36 -48.57
N THR A 3 -14.54 -45.43 -49.52
CA THR A 3 -15.37 -44.19 -49.54
C THR A 3 -15.38 -43.19 -48.36
N ALA A 4 -14.94 -41.96 -48.70
CA ALA A 4 -15.33 -40.66 -48.12
C ALA A 4 -16.89 -40.42 -48.17
N PRO A 5 -17.53 -39.36 -47.58
CA PRO A 5 -17.17 -37.95 -47.79
C PRO A 5 -17.49 -36.89 -46.68
N VAL A 6 -16.81 -35.75 -46.87
CA VAL A 6 -17.18 -34.33 -46.66
C VAL A 6 -18.69 -33.99 -46.46
N ARG A 7 -19.05 -33.11 -45.50
CA ARG A 7 -19.66 -31.76 -45.73
C ARG A 7 -20.36 -31.11 -44.51
N ARG A 8 -19.98 -29.82 -44.33
CA ARG A 8 -20.80 -28.58 -44.12
C ARG A 8 -21.53 -28.29 -42.79
N ARG A 9 -21.12 -27.13 -42.25
CA ARG A 9 -21.80 -26.09 -41.47
C ARG A 9 -23.33 -26.21 -41.26
N ALA A 10 -23.77 -25.93 -40.04
CA ALA A 10 -24.99 -25.17 -39.76
C ALA A 10 -24.80 -24.26 -38.52
N ARG A 11 -25.09 -22.96 -38.69
CA ARG A 11 -25.35 -22.03 -37.60
C ARG A 11 -26.76 -22.30 -37.10
N PHE A 12 -26.99 -22.33 -35.79
CA PHE A 12 -28.32 -22.24 -35.22
C PHE A 12 -28.40 -21.06 -34.25
N ARG A 13 -29.43 -20.24 -34.45
CA ARG A 13 -29.86 -19.07 -33.66
C ARG A 13 -30.90 -19.53 -32.63
N SER A 14 -31.21 -18.59 -31.72
CA SER A 14 -32.32 -18.56 -30.74
C SER A 14 -32.02 -19.33 -29.44
N SER A 15 -32.40 -18.85 -28.25
CA SER A 15 -33.50 -17.95 -27.88
C SER A 15 -33.26 -17.33 -26.49
N ARG A 16 -33.62 -16.04 -26.32
CA ARG A 16 -34.11 -15.48 -25.05
C ARG A 16 -35.57 -15.92 -24.88
N PRO A 17 -36.07 -16.02 -23.63
CA PRO A 17 -37.07 -15.05 -23.16
C PRO A 17 -36.81 -14.72 -21.66
N VAL A 18 -37.39 -13.75 -20.95
CA VAL A 18 -38.67 -13.02 -20.92
C VAL A 18 -38.40 -11.66 -20.25
N GLY A 19 -39.11 -10.60 -20.66
CA GLY A 19 -39.10 -9.29 -19.99
C GLY A 19 -40.31 -9.04 -19.10
N ARG A 20 -40.22 -8.01 -18.26
CA ARG A 20 -41.30 -7.02 -18.04
C ARG A 20 -40.77 -5.78 -17.29
N ALA A 21 -41.03 -4.61 -17.86
CA ALA A 21 -40.93 -3.27 -17.27
C ALA A 21 -42.34 -2.86 -16.73
N PRO A 22 -42.66 -1.58 -16.43
CA PRO A 22 -41.87 -0.42 -15.97
C PRO A 22 -42.50 0.27 -14.73
N GLY A 23 -41.81 1.26 -14.15
CA GLY A 23 -42.38 2.17 -13.15
C GLY A 23 -41.79 3.56 -13.30
N ALA A 24 -42.51 4.41 -14.02
CA ALA A 24 -42.25 5.83 -14.15
C ALA A 24 -42.66 6.55 -12.84
N GLY A 25 -41.80 7.43 -12.35
CA GLY A 25 -42.03 8.25 -11.17
C GLY A 25 -41.22 9.53 -11.27
N SER A 26 -41.73 10.44 -12.09
CA SER A 26 -41.33 11.85 -12.14
C SER A 26 -41.59 12.52 -10.80
N PHE A 27 -40.55 13.06 -10.15
CA PHE A 27 -40.71 14.21 -9.26
C PHE A 27 -39.49 15.12 -9.38
N ALA A 28 -39.72 16.24 -10.07
CA ALA A 28 -38.88 17.43 -10.05
C ALA A 28 -39.13 18.24 -8.76
N GLN A 29 -38.26 19.24 -8.54
CA GLN A 29 -38.21 20.31 -7.51
C GLN A 29 -37.01 20.13 -6.55
N PRO A 30 -36.23 21.20 -6.28
CA PRO A 30 -36.75 22.50 -5.88
C PRO A 30 -36.32 23.68 -6.77
N THR A 31 -37.30 24.48 -7.18
CA THR A 31 -37.13 25.91 -7.37
C THR A 31 -36.90 26.56 -6.00
N HIS A 32 -35.70 27.06 -5.74
CA HIS A 32 -35.52 28.16 -4.79
C HIS A 32 -35.51 29.47 -5.57
N LEU A 33 -36.65 30.16 -5.48
CA LEU A 33 -36.75 31.58 -5.70
C LEU A 33 -35.82 32.31 -4.72
N CYS A 34 -34.87 33.05 -5.27
CA CYS A 34 -34.44 34.34 -4.74
C CYS A 34 -34.46 35.25 -5.97
N GLY A 35 -35.45 36.11 -6.12
CA GLY A 35 -35.59 37.27 -5.24
C GLY A 35 -35.01 38.45 -6.01
N PHE A 36 -35.70 38.82 -7.07
CA PHE A 36 -35.50 40.03 -7.84
C PHE A 36 -35.73 41.23 -6.90
N CYS A 37 -34.78 42.14 -6.79
CA CYS A 37 -35.07 43.51 -6.36
C CYS A 37 -34.24 44.50 -7.20
N PRO A 38 -34.85 45.57 -7.71
CA PRO A 38 -34.31 46.42 -8.77
C PRO A 38 -33.51 47.58 -8.16
N GLY A 39 -32.39 47.93 -8.78
CA GLY A 39 -31.57 49.05 -8.31
C GLY A 39 -30.57 49.47 -9.37
N SER A 40 -30.94 50.50 -10.11
CA SER A 40 -30.07 51.32 -10.95
C SER A 40 -28.80 51.74 -10.20
N GLY A 41 -27.61 51.42 -10.72
CA GLY A 41 -26.36 51.94 -10.14
C GLY A 41 -25.09 51.27 -10.65
N ARG A 42 -24.68 51.62 -11.86
CA ARG A 42 -23.30 51.70 -12.40
C ARG A 42 -22.22 50.81 -11.74
N CYS A 43 -21.71 49.84 -12.52
CA CYS A 43 -20.31 49.43 -12.47
C CYS A 43 -19.41 50.59 -12.93
N PRO A 44 -18.33 50.93 -12.20
CA PRO A 44 -17.21 51.64 -12.78
C PRO A 44 -16.04 50.67 -13.01
N LEU A 45 -15.68 50.54 -14.28
CA LEU A 45 -14.28 50.44 -14.68
C LEU A 45 -13.54 51.67 -14.13
N ASP A 46 -12.35 51.50 -13.58
CA ASP A 46 -11.32 52.52 -13.77
C ASP A 46 -9.95 51.87 -14.02
N GLU A 47 -9.44 52.19 -15.19
CA GLU A 47 -8.09 51.98 -15.65
C GLU A 47 -7.25 53.17 -15.18
N ARG A 48 -6.03 52.92 -14.68
CA ARG A 48 -4.77 53.56 -15.15
C ARG A 48 -3.69 53.50 -14.08
N GLY A 49 -2.46 53.32 -14.56
CA GLY A 49 -1.29 53.91 -13.92
C GLY A 49 -0.19 52.93 -13.55
N GLY A 50 0.56 52.49 -14.56
CA GLY A 50 1.83 51.81 -14.33
C GLY A 50 2.86 52.71 -13.65
N ARG A 51 3.66 52.11 -12.76
CA ARG A 51 5.05 52.49 -12.52
C ARG A 51 5.85 51.22 -12.27
N SER A 52 6.84 51.03 -13.13
CA SER A 52 7.90 50.02 -13.08
C SER A 52 9.03 50.46 -12.14
N ALA A 53 9.62 49.49 -11.45
CA ALA A 53 11.04 49.33 -11.06
C ALA A 53 11.21 48.75 -9.63
N PRO A 54 12.33 48.07 -9.29
CA PRO A 54 13.23 47.28 -10.13
C PRO A 54 13.43 45.83 -9.61
N ALA A 55 14.02 45.02 -10.49
CA ALA A 55 14.58 43.71 -10.20
C ALA A 55 15.56 43.73 -9.02
N ARG A 56 15.45 42.76 -8.11
CA ARG A 56 16.51 42.40 -7.17
C ARG A 56 17.12 41.08 -7.60
N ALA A 57 18.44 41.17 -7.68
CA ALA A 57 19.37 40.22 -8.24
C ALA A 57 19.42 38.88 -7.50
N ASP A 58 19.85 37.89 -8.27
CA ASP A 58 20.34 36.58 -7.88
C ASP A 58 21.19 36.62 -6.60
N SER A 59 20.85 35.76 -5.65
CA SER A 59 21.78 35.32 -4.60
C SER A 59 22.19 33.89 -4.91
N PRO A 60 23.50 33.61 -5.00
CA PRO A 60 24.00 32.32 -5.46
C PRO A 60 23.74 31.22 -4.44
N ALA A 61 23.52 30.02 -4.97
CA ALA A 61 23.40 28.78 -4.25
C ALA A 61 24.55 28.61 -3.23
N ARG A 62 24.18 28.43 -1.97
CA ARG A 62 25.11 28.05 -0.90
C ARG A 62 25.45 26.56 -1.07
N PRO A 63 26.72 26.16 -1.24
CA PRO A 63 27.06 24.77 -1.43
C PRO A 63 26.79 24.00 -0.13
N LEU A 64 25.90 23.00 -0.19
CA LEU A 64 25.79 22.01 0.88
C LEU A 64 27.07 21.19 0.88
N GLY A 65 27.90 21.48 1.90
CA GLY A 65 29.17 20.84 2.16
C GLY A 65 29.04 19.31 2.23
N ARG A 66 30.05 18.66 1.67
CA ARG A 66 30.41 17.28 2.00
C ARG A 66 30.79 17.24 3.48
N ASP A 67 29.84 16.90 4.33
CA ASP A 67 30.14 16.59 5.72
C ASP A 67 30.29 15.08 5.89
N ARG A 68 31.55 14.70 6.10
CA ARG A 68 31.99 13.40 6.59
C ARG A 68 31.23 13.12 7.89
N HIS A 69 30.39 12.10 7.92
CA HIS A 69 29.87 11.51 9.15
C HIS A 69 30.16 10.00 9.13
N GLY A 70 31.46 9.70 9.21
CA GLY A 70 31.91 8.52 9.93
C GLY A 70 32.11 8.91 11.39
N ASP A 71 31.73 8.01 12.28
CA ASP A 71 32.04 8.02 13.72
C ASP A 71 31.53 9.22 14.53
N ARG A 72 30.29 9.09 15.02
CA ARG A 72 29.90 9.52 16.38
C ARG A 72 28.49 9.09 16.71
N MET A 73 28.34 7.87 17.22
CA MET A 73 27.21 7.59 18.11
C MET A 73 27.55 6.50 19.13
N VAL A 74 28.34 6.89 20.14
CA VAL A 74 28.39 6.17 21.41
C VAL A 74 27.78 7.07 22.48
N ALA A 75 26.79 6.51 23.17
CA ALA A 75 26.27 6.90 24.48
C ALA A 75 25.78 8.35 24.66
N ARG A 76 24.51 8.60 24.34
CA ARG A 76 23.68 9.49 25.17
C ARG A 76 22.62 8.64 25.84
N GLY A 77 22.52 8.73 27.17
CA GLY A 77 21.65 7.92 28.02
C GLY A 77 20.23 7.86 27.45
N ARG A 78 19.88 6.71 26.89
CA ARG A 78 18.53 6.41 26.41
C ARG A 78 17.70 6.03 27.63
N ALA A 79 16.61 6.75 27.85
CA ALA A 79 15.59 6.30 28.78
C ALA A 79 15.11 4.91 28.33
N VAL A 80 15.18 3.92 29.21
CA VAL A 80 14.70 2.57 28.94
C VAL A 80 13.17 2.65 28.84
N MET A 81 12.66 2.78 27.63
CA MET A 81 11.22 2.70 27.36
C MET A 81 10.74 1.28 27.66
N ALA A 82 9.58 1.15 28.30
CA ALA A 82 8.92 -0.14 28.43
C ALA A 82 8.66 -0.72 27.03
N GLY A 83 9.26 -1.87 26.74
CA GLY A 83 9.15 -2.53 25.44
C GLY A 83 7.73 -3.00 25.17
N VAL A 84 7.27 -2.90 23.91
CA VAL A 84 5.95 -3.40 23.49
C VAL A 84 5.85 -4.91 23.68
N ILE A 85 6.96 -5.63 23.53
CA ILE A 85 7.05 -7.08 23.60
C ILE A 85 7.50 -7.60 24.98
N GLY A 86 7.46 -6.75 26.02
CA GLY A 86 7.90 -7.10 27.36
C GLY A 86 9.41 -6.90 27.57
N PRO A 87 10.02 -7.58 28.57
CA PRO A 87 11.44 -7.47 28.85
C PRO A 87 12.25 -8.06 27.69
N VAL A 88 13.25 -7.30 27.22
CA VAL A 88 14.14 -7.71 26.14
C VAL A 88 15.47 -8.26 26.69
N PRO A 89 16.14 -9.18 25.96
CA PRO A 89 17.45 -9.70 26.37
C PRO A 89 18.52 -8.62 26.57
N ALA A 90 19.57 -8.96 27.31
CA ALA A 90 20.74 -8.10 27.44
C ALA A 90 21.37 -7.83 26.07
N GLY A 91 21.77 -6.58 25.82
CA GLY A 91 22.32 -6.15 24.52
C GLY A 91 21.28 -5.60 23.53
N TRP A 92 19.99 -5.78 23.79
CA TRP A 92 18.93 -5.17 23.01
C TRP A 92 18.65 -3.76 23.51
N VAL A 93 18.31 -2.85 22.60
CA VAL A 93 17.95 -1.48 22.93
C VAL A 93 16.54 -1.18 22.49
N THR A 94 15.73 -0.61 23.37
CA THR A 94 14.38 -0.13 23.01
C THR A 94 14.45 1.34 22.61
N VAL A 95 14.00 1.67 21.41
CA VAL A 95 13.93 3.04 20.88
C VAL A 95 12.58 3.32 20.23
N PRO A 96 12.11 4.57 20.21
CA PRO A 96 10.98 4.95 19.37
C PRO A 96 11.28 4.66 17.89
N LEU A 97 10.32 4.05 17.18
CA LEU A 97 10.47 3.69 15.76
C LEU A 97 10.90 4.89 14.89
N GLY A 98 10.39 6.09 15.19
CA GLY A 98 10.72 7.32 14.46
C GLY A 98 12.18 7.78 14.58
N GLU A 99 12.94 7.29 15.56
CA GLU A 99 14.37 7.58 15.68
C GLU A 99 15.22 6.80 14.68
N VAL A 100 14.78 5.58 14.34
CA VAL A 100 15.51 4.63 13.47
C VAL A 100 14.84 4.42 12.12
N CYS A 101 13.64 4.97 11.90
CA CYS A 101 12.89 4.83 10.65
C CYS A 101 12.30 6.16 10.21
N ARG A 102 12.49 6.50 8.92
CA ARG A 102 11.76 7.61 8.29
C ARG A 102 10.40 7.14 7.81
N ILE A 103 9.35 7.60 8.49
CA ILE A 103 7.95 7.23 8.21
C ILE A 103 7.30 8.31 7.32
N GLN A 104 6.60 7.88 6.28
CA GLN A 104 5.87 8.77 5.38
C GLN A 104 4.50 8.19 5.02
N ALA A 105 3.46 9.03 4.98
CA ALA A 105 2.18 8.61 4.42
C ALA A 105 2.27 8.40 2.90
N GLY A 106 1.49 7.44 2.40
CA GLY A 106 1.31 7.25 0.97
C GLY A 106 0.62 8.42 0.27
N LEU A 107 0.64 8.36 -1.05
CA LEU A 107 0.07 9.33 -1.97
C LEU A 107 -1.45 9.39 -1.84
N SER A 108 -1.97 10.62 -1.69
CA SER A 108 -3.41 10.88 -1.60
C SER A 108 -4.14 10.54 -2.89
N LYS A 109 -5.37 10.00 -2.78
CA LYS A 109 -6.23 9.69 -3.93
C LYS A 109 -6.48 10.89 -4.86
N ARG A 110 -6.43 12.12 -4.32
CA ARG A 110 -6.62 13.35 -5.12
C ARG A 110 -5.43 13.69 -6.03
N ALA A 111 -4.25 13.13 -5.73
CA ALA A 111 -3.02 13.44 -6.45
C ALA A 111 -2.80 12.57 -7.70
N TRP A 112 -3.68 11.62 -8.00
CA TRP A 112 -3.50 10.70 -9.10
C TRP A 112 -4.81 10.29 -9.77
N ARG A 113 -4.72 9.83 -11.02
CA ARG A 113 -5.82 9.21 -11.75
C ARG A 113 -5.45 7.80 -12.18
N GLY A 114 -6.45 6.95 -12.35
CA GLY A 114 -6.24 5.61 -12.91
C GLY A 114 -5.74 5.72 -14.35
N SER A 115 -4.74 4.92 -14.70
CA SER A 115 -4.17 4.87 -16.05
C SER A 115 -3.70 3.45 -16.33
N PRO A 116 -4.18 2.79 -17.40
CA PRO A 116 -3.75 1.43 -17.75
C PRO A 116 -2.23 1.31 -17.95
N ASP A 117 -1.60 2.34 -18.54
CA ASP A 117 -0.16 2.39 -18.80
C ASP A 117 0.63 3.11 -17.69
N GLY A 118 -0.02 3.37 -16.55
CA GLY A 118 0.55 4.09 -15.43
C GLY A 118 1.53 3.27 -14.59
N THR A 119 2.12 3.95 -13.61
CA THR A 119 2.96 3.34 -12.58
C THR A 119 2.06 2.62 -11.56
N PRO A 120 2.40 1.40 -11.10
CA PRO A 120 1.64 0.72 -10.05
C PRO A 120 1.58 1.52 -8.74
N ILE A 121 0.46 1.43 -8.03
CA ILE A 121 0.29 1.94 -6.67
C ILE A 121 -0.07 0.80 -5.71
N VAL A 122 0.69 0.67 -4.64
CA VAL A 122 0.51 -0.32 -3.59
C VAL A 122 -0.57 0.15 -2.62
N MET A 123 -1.65 -0.62 -2.51
CA MET A 123 -2.73 -0.41 -1.54
C MET A 123 -2.70 -1.52 -0.47
N ILE A 124 -3.48 -1.35 0.60
CA ILE A 124 -3.52 -2.29 1.74
C ILE A 124 -3.82 -3.72 1.27
N GLY A 125 -4.71 -3.88 0.30
CA GLY A 125 -5.08 -5.18 -0.28
C GLY A 125 -3.94 -5.88 -1.03
N ASN A 126 -2.90 -5.14 -1.45
CA ASN A 126 -1.72 -5.69 -2.11
C ASN A 126 -0.64 -6.14 -1.11
N ILE A 127 -0.80 -5.88 0.18
CA ILE A 127 0.16 -6.32 1.21
C ILE A 127 -0.26 -7.72 1.67
N ALA A 128 0.58 -8.72 1.46
CA ALA A 128 0.31 -10.10 1.87
C ALA A 128 1.59 -10.82 2.28
N ARG A 129 1.62 -11.37 3.52
CA ARG A 129 2.70 -12.24 4.03
C ARG A 129 4.10 -11.65 3.85
N GLY A 130 4.30 -10.43 4.34
CA GLY A 130 5.59 -9.74 4.19
C GLY A 130 5.98 -9.33 2.77
N ARG A 131 5.12 -9.57 1.75
CA ARG A 131 5.38 -9.28 0.34
C ARG A 131 4.30 -8.39 -0.29
N ILE A 132 4.70 -7.68 -1.35
CA ILE A 132 3.78 -6.87 -2.15
C ILE A 132 3.28 -7.76 -3.29
N ALA A 133 1.99 -8.08 -3.27
CA ALA A 133 1.33 -8.88 -4.30
C ALA A 133 1.31 -8.13 -5.65
N ARG A 134 1.56 -8.88 -6.72
CA ARG A 134 1.60 -8.38 -8.10
C ARG A 134 0.21 -8.33 -8.74
N ASP A 135 -0.67 -9.22 -8.31
CA ASP A 135 -1.99 -9.36 -8.92
C ASP A 135 -2.94 -8.27 -8.45
N GLY A 136 -3.79 -7.79 -9.37
CA GLY A 136 -4.79 -6.76 -9.08
C GLY A 136 -4.23 -5.38 -8.74
N LEU A 137 -2.98 -5.08 -9.14
CA LEU A 137 -2.39 -3.75 -8.92
C LEU A 137 -3.14 -2.68 -9.72
N THR A 138 -3.48 -1.59 -9.04
CA THR A 138 -3.97 -0.39 -9.71
C THR A 138 -2.78 0.36 -10.29
N ARG A 139 -2.91 0.83 -11.53
CA ARG A 139 -1.92 1.68 -12.20
C ARG A 139 -2.41 3.11 -12.29
N ILE A 140 -1.48 4.05 -12.12
CA ILE A 140 -1.80 5.46 -11.94
C ILE A 140 -0.90 6.38 -12.75
N ALA A 141 -1.48 7.51 -13.15
CA ALA A 141 -0.76 8.67 -13.63
C ALA A 141 -0.86 9.78 -12.58
N VAL A 142 0.25 10.48 -12.35
CA VAL A 142 0.35 11.60 -11.41
C VAL A 142 0.50 12.88 -12.23
N PRO A 143 -0.54 13.73 -12.32
CA PRO A 143 -0.45 14.97 -13.08
C PRO A 143 0.42 15.98 -12.33
N GLY A 144 1.67 16.16 -12.76
CA GLY A 144 2.62 17.11 -12.17
C GLY A 144 3.76 16.42 -11.42
N ASP A 145 4.98 16.53 -11.93
CA ASP A 145 6.12 15.74 -11.48
C ASP A 145 6.84 16.31 -10.25
N ALA A 146 6.62 17.59 -9.94
CA ALA A 146 7.35 18.29 -8.87
C ALA A 146 7.08 17.64 -7.50
N GLY A 147 8.11 16.97 -6.96
CA GLY A 147 8.10 16.42 -5.60
C GLY A 147 7.41 15.07 -5.44
N MET A 148 7.07 14.37 -6.52
CA MET A 148 6.39 13.07 -6.46
C MET A 148 7.34 11.89 -6.19
N ASP A 149 8.62 12.05 -6.50
CA ASP A 149 9.63 11.00 -6.32
C ASP A 149 9.81 10.55 -4.87
N ARG A 150 9.49 11.40 -3.89
CA ARG A 150 9.49 11.02 -2.47
C ARG A 150 8.47 9.94 -2.12
N TYR A 151 7.43 9.77 -2.93
CA TYR A 151 6.37 8.76 -2.75
C TYR A 151 6.68 7.45 -3.46
N ARG A 152 7.75 7.42 -4.26
CA ARG A 152 8.20 6.20 -4.94
C ARG A 152 8.90 5.27 -3.96
N LEU A 153 8.58 3.99 -4.10
CA LEU A 153 9.25 2.91 -3.41
C LEU A 153 10.67 2.74 -3.93
N ARG A 154 11.54 2.37 -3.00
CA ARG A 154 12.88 1.87 -3.25
C ARG A 154 12.95 0.43 -2.74
N PRO A 155 13.92 -0.36 -3.22
CA PRO A 155 14.28 -1.62 -2.55
C PRO A 155 14.46 -1.36 -1.05
N ASP A 156 14.05 -2.33 -0.23
CA ASP A 156 14.16 -2.29 1.23
C ASP A 156 13.26 -1.26 1.95
N ASP A 157 12.41 -0.51 1.24
CA ASP A 157 11.33 0.22 1.89
C ASP A 157 10.27 -0.76 2.43
N VAL A 158 9.85 -0.57 3.68
CA VAL A 158 8.74 -1.33 4.27
C VAL A 158 7.44 -0.57 4.05
N VAL A 159 6.43 -1.24 3.51
CA VAL A 159 5.06 -0.72 3.38
C VAL A 159 4.21 -1.36 4.46
N CYS A 160 3.57 -0.56 5.32
CA CYS A 160 2.64 -1.07 6.32
C CYS A 160 1.24 -0.47 6.17
N ALA A 161 0.24 -1.21 6.62
CA ALA A 161 -1.13 -0.74 6.65
C ALA A 161 -1.29 0.41 7.65
N ARG A 162 -1.87 1.51 7.19
CA ARG A 162 -2.25 2.65 8.02
C ARG A 162 -3.69 2.53 8.51
N THR A 163 -4.55 1.93 7.69
CA THR A 163 -6.00 1.88 7.90
C THR A 163 -6.48 0.43 7.77
N GLY A 164 -7.42 0.01 8.61
CA GLY A 164 -7.98 -1.35 8.56
C GLY A 164 -7.08 -2.38 9.25
N ASP A 165 -6.46 -3.29 8.50
CA ASP A 165 -5.69 -4.42 9.04
C ASP A 165 -4.31 -3.98 9.55
N LEU A 166 -4.28 -3.40 10.76
CA LEU A 166 -3.06 -2.87 11.37
C LEU A 166 -2.04 -3.96 11.70
N GLY A 167 -0.77 -3.66 11.41
CA GLY A 167 0.36 -4.59 11.57
C GLY A 167 0.64 -5.43 10.32
N ARG A 168 -0.26 -5.41 9.32
CA ARG A 168 0.05 -5.95 8.00
C ARG A 168 1.13 -5.12 7.34
N SER A 169 2.23 -5.76 6.95
CA SER A 169 3.36 -5.07 6.32
C SER A 169 4.05 -5.94 5.26
N ALA A 170 4.83 -5.30 4.40
CA ALA A 170 5.63 -5.96 3.38
C ALA A 170 6.92 -5.19 3.09
N CYS A 171 7.96 -5.94 2.70
CA CYS A 171 9.21 -5.36 2.22
C CYS A 171 9.15 -5.18 0.70
N ALA A 172 9.52 -3.99 0.23
CA ALA A 172 9.71 -3.73 -1.19
C ALA A 172 11.00 -4.40 -1.69
N THR A 173 10.93 -4.92 -2.91
CA THR A 173 12.05 -5.53 -3.63
C THR A 173 12.41 -4.69 -4.85
N GLU A 174 13.45 -5.08 -5.57
CA GLU A 174 13.86 -4.44 -6.83
C GLU A 174 12.73 -4.27 -7.84
N GLU A 175 11.81 -5.22 -7.89
CA GLU A 175 10.64 -5.17 -8.78
C GLU A 175 9.71 -3.99 -8.47
N ASN A 176 9.61 -3.61 -7.19
CA ASN A 176 8.69 -2.57 -6.74
C ASN A 176 9.29 -1.17 -6.89
N THR A 177 10.51 -1.07 -7.41
CA THR A 177 11.22 0.20 -7.58
C THR A 177 10.41 1.16 -8.43
N GLY A 178 10.24 2.38 -7.92
CA GLY A 178 9.49 3.43 -8.61
C GLY A 178 7.98 3.37 -8.42
N TRP A 179 7.42 2.30 -7.83
CA TRP A 179 5.99 2.19 -7.57
C TRP A 179 5.54 3.18 -6.50
N PHE A 180 4.29 3.58 -6.52
CA PHE A 180 3.74 4.48 -5.51
C PHE A 180 3.16 3.71 -4.32
N VAL A 181 3.11 4.34 -3.16
CA VAL A 181 2.37 3.84 -1.99
C VAL A 181 1.07 4.61 -1.86
N GLY A 182 -0.06 3.93 -1.68
CA GLY A 182 -1.37 4.56 -1.50
C GLY A 182 -1.61 5.12 -0.10
N SER A 183 -2.52 6.08 0.02
CA SER A 183 -2.83 6.76 1.30
C SER A 183 -3.31 5.84 2.44
N GLY A 184 -3.81 4.64 2.16
CA GLY A 184 -4.15 3.64 3.17
C GLY A 184 -2.93 2.95 3.78
N CYS A 185 -1.73 3.24 3.28
CA CYS A 185 -0.47 2.66 3.74
C CYS A 185 0.50 3.76 4.21
N LEU A 186 1.46 3.34 5.03
CA LEU A 186 2.66 4.09 5.36
C LEU A 186 3.86 3.44 4.67
N ARG A 187 4.81 4.27 4.28
CA ARG A 187 6.14 3.85 3.82
C ARG A 187 7.13 4.13 4.95
N LEU A 188 7.91 3.12 5.32
CA LEU A 188 8.94 3.18 6.34
C LEU A 188 10.27 2.88 5.66
N ARG A 189 11.23 3.78 5.82
CA ARG A 189 12.62 3.53 5.42
C ARG A 189 13.47 3.39 6.65
N THR A 190 14.04 2.21 6.84
CA THR A 190 14.88 1.93 8.00
C THR A 190 16.23 2.63 7.88
N GLY A 191 16.80 2.98 9.02
CA GLY A 191 18.20 3.35 9.16
C GLY A 191 19.11 2.12 9.20
N PRO A 192 20.44 2.32 9.28
CA PRO A 192 21.40 1.22 9.29
C PRO A 192 21.28 0.28 10.50
N GLU A 193 20.60 0.72 11.57
CA GLU A 193 20.43 -0.04 12.81
C GLU A 193 19.34 -1.12 12.71
N VAL A 194 18.46 -1.06 11.70
CA VAL A 194 17.27 -1.91 11.60
C VAL A 194 17.16 -2.52 10.21
N LEU A 195 17.11 -3.85 10.14
CA LEU A 195 16.83 -4.55 8.90
C LEU A 195 15.33 -4.43 8.52
N PRO A 196 15.00 -4.12 7.26
CA PRO A 196 13.62 -4.03 6.79
C PRO A 196 12.80 -5.31 7.07
N ARG A 197 13.40 -6.48 6.80
CA ARG A 197 12.74 -7.78 7.04
C ARG A 197 12.47 -8.03 8.52
N TYR A 198 13.41 -7.68 9.39
CA TYR A 198 13.20 -7.76 10.83
C TYR A 198 11.99 -6.90 11.25
N LEU A 199 11.91 -5.68 10.73
CA LEU A 199 10.79 -4.77 11.03
C LEU A 199 9.44 -5.34 10.56
N VAL A 200 9.38 -6.00 9.40
CA VAL A 200 8.16 -6.70 8.92
C VAL A 200 7.70 -7.74 9.94
N TYR A 201 8.60 -8.61 10.40
CA TYR A 201 8.28 -9.61 11.42
C TYR A 201 7.93 -9.00 12.78
N TYR A 202 8.58 -7.91 13.17
CA TYR A 202 8.25 -7.18 14.39
C TYR A 202 6.81 -6.67 14.36
N PHE A 203 6.35 -6.13 13.23
CA PHE A 203 4.96 -5.69 13.06
C PHE A 203 3.94 -6.82 13.10
N GLU A 204 4.36 -8.05 12.80
CA GLU A 204 3.49 -9.21 12.85
C GLU A 204 3.27 -9.76 14.26
N HIS A 205 4.15 -9.40 15.20
CA HIS A 205 4.08 -9.83 16.58
C HIS A 205 2.74 -9.41 17.24
N PRO A 206 2.04 -10.32 17.95
CA PRO A 206 0.72 -10.04 18.52
C PRO A 206 0.68 -8.79 19.42
N ALA A 207 1.65 -8.64 20.34
CA ALA A 207 1.72 -7.48 21.22
C ALA A 207 1.90 -6.15 20.46
N VAL A 208 2.59 -6.18 19.31
CA VAL A 208 2.79 -5.01 18.45
C VAL A 208 1.50 -4.66 17.72
N LYS A 209 0.79 -5.66 17.17
CA LYS A 209 -0.54 -5.47 16.59
C LYS A 209 -1.52 -4.87 17.61
N ASP A 210 -1.50 -5.37 18.84
CA ASP A 210 -2.38 -4.86 19.90
C ASP A 210 -1.99 -3.47 20.38
N TRP A 211 -0.70 -3.15 20.38
CA TRP A 211 -0.25 -1.78 20.60
C TRP A 211 -0.76 -0.85 19.49
N LEU A 212 -0.58 -1.22 18.22
CA LEU A 212 -1.05 -0.42 17.08
C LEU A 212 -2.57 -0.21 17.10
N ARG A 213 -3.34 -1.25 17.44
CA ARG A 213 -4.80 -1.15 17.59
C ARG A 213 -5.18 -0.14 18.67
N ARG A 214 -4.57 -0.21 19.85
CA ARG A 214 -4.81 0.72 20.96
C ARG A 214 -4.38 2.15 20.64
N SER A 215 -3.35 2.32 19.82
CA SER A 215 -2.83 3.63 19.40
C SER A 215 -3.53 4.19 18.15
N SER A 216 -4.50 3.46 17.59
CA SER A 216 -5.27 3.89 16.42
C SER A 216 -6.49 4.72 16.80
N THR A 217 -7.02 5.46 15.83
CA THR A 217 -8.24 6.25 15.97
C THR A 217 -9.31 5.73 15.02
N GLY A 218 -10.59 5.85 15.40
CA GLY A 218 -11.74 5.40 14.61
C GLY A 218 -12.34 4.11 15.17
N SER A 219 -13.64 4.12 15.45
CA SER A 219 -14.35 3.00 16.10
C SER A 219 -14.66 1.85 15.16
N VAL A 220 -14.98 2.13 13.89
CA VAL A 220 -15.38 1.12 12.89
C VAL A 220 -14.20 0.70 12.02
N ILE A 221 -13.40 1.65 11.56
CA ILE A 221 -12.20 1.41 10.74
C ILE A 221 -11.02 2.07 11.45
N PRO A 222 -10.10 1.30 12.02
CA PRO A 222 -8.96 1.86 12.74
C PRO A 222 -8.01 2.54 11.76
N ASN A 223 -7.48 3.69 12.18
CA ASN A 223 -6.56 4.50 11.40
C ASN A 223 -5.40 5.02 12.26
N LEU A 224 -4.17 4.76 11.81
CA LEU A 224 -2.95 5.18 12.50
C LEU A 224 -2.49 6.56 12.06
N ASN A 225 -2.14 7.40 13.04
CA ASN A 225 -1.41 8.64 12.80
C ASN A 225 0.10 8.34 12.70
N ILE A 226 0.81 9.02 11.79
CA ILE A 226 2.27 8.92 11.67
C ILE A 226 2.96 9.17 13.02
N ARG A 227 2.50 10.16 13.80
CA ARG A 227 3.08 10.47 15.12
C ARG A 227 2.93 9.31 16.10
N ALA A 228 1.79 8.63 16.08
CA ALA A 228 1.57 7.46 16.93
C ALA A 228 2.54 6.34 16.54
N VAL A 229 2.61 5.99 15.25
CA VAL A 229 3.52 4.95 14.76
C VAL A 229 5.00 5.30 15.03
N ALA A 230 5.39 6.56 14.87
CA ALA A 230 6.74 7.03 15.20
C ALA A 230 7.11 6.87 16.68
N GLY A 231 6.12 6.94 17.58
CA GLY A 231 6.31 6.75 19.02
C GLY A 231 6.30 5.29 19.47
N MET A 232 6.08 4.33 18.57
CA MET A 232 6.04 2.91 18.92
C MET A 232 7.41 2.46 19.47
N PRO A 233 7.49 1.90 20.69
CA PRO A 233 8.73 1.33 21.18
C PRO A 233 9.11 0.11 20.34
N LEU A 234 10.25 0.19 19.66
CA LEU A 234 10.85 -0.88 18.88
C LEU A 234 12.01 -1.46 19.69
N ALA A 235 11.99 -2.77 19.89
CA ALA A 235 13.16 -3.49 20.39
C ALA A 235 14.15 -3.67 19.24
N VAL A 236 15.41 -3.30 19.44
CA VAL A 236 16.46 -3.34 18.42
C VAL A 236 17.58 -4.27 18.91
N PRO A 237 17.61 -5.53 18.43
CA PRO A 237 18.72 -6.46 18.64
C PRO A 237 19.98 -6.02 17.89
N PRO A 238 21.15 -6.61 18.19
CA PRO A 238 22.31 -6.56 17.31
C PRO A 238 21.97 -6.99 15.88
N ILE A 239 22.66 -6.42 14.88
CA ILE A 239 22.32 -6.62 13.47
C ILE A 239 22.38 -8.09 13.03
N GLU A 240 23.31 -8.85 13.59
CA GLU A 240 23.46 -10.29 13.29
C GLU A 240 22.31 -11.12 13.86
N GLU A 241 21.78 -10.75 15.03
CA GLU A 241 20.58 -11.37 15.58
C GLU A 241 19.34 -11.03 14.76
N GLN A 242 19.22 -9.78 14.29
CA GLN A 242 18.13 -9.39 13.38
C GLN A 242 18.17 -10.21 12.08
N ARG A 243 19.37 -10.45 11.53
CA ARG A 243 19.57 -11.27 10.34
C ARG A 243 19.15 -12.72 10.59
N ALA A 244 19.64 -13.33 11.67
CA ALA A 244 19.30 -14.71 12.04
C ALA A 244 17.78 -14.90 12.25
N MET A 245 17.13 -13.97 12.95
CA MET A 245 15.67 -13.99 13.13
C MET A 245 14.94 -13.89 11.79
N SER A 246 15.37 -12.97 10.92
CA SER A 246 14.74 -12.77 9.61
C SER A 246 14.93 -13.97 8.67
N GLU A 247 16.06 -14.67 8.78
CA GLU A 247 16.34 -15.87 8.00
C GLU A 247 15.46 -17.03 8.44
N ILE A 248 15.41 -17.33 9.75
CA ILE A 248 14.58 -18.42 10.29
C ILE A 248 13.10 -18.21 9.96
N LEU A 249 12.58 -17.00 10.20
CA LEU A 249 11.18 -16.69 9.89
C LEU A 249 10.92 -16.71 8.38
N GLY A 250 11.88 -16.27 7.56
CA GLY A 250 11.79 -16.35 6.11
C GLY A 250 11.68 -17.80 5.60
N LEU A 251 12.47 -18.72 6.15
CA LEU A 251 12.39 -20.15 5.80
C LEU A 251 11.03 -20.75 6.17
N LEU A 252 10.45 -20.33 7.31
CA LEU A 252 9.12 -20.76 7.70
C LEU A 252 8.04 -20.23 6.74
N ASP A 253 8.13 -18.97 6.33
CA ASP A 253 7.21 -18.38 5.35
C ASP A 253 7.26 -19.08 3.99
N GLU A 254 8.47 -19.44 3.53
CA GLU A 254 8.66 -20.22 2.31
C GLU A 254 8.01 -21.60 2.43
N LYS A 255 8.19 -22.27 3.56
CA LYS A 255 7.57 -23.57 3.83
C LYS A 255 6.04 -23.48 3.86
N ILE A 256 5.49 -22.44 4.48
CA ILE A 256 4.05 -22.18 4.51
C ILE A 256 3.52 -21.98 3.08
N ALA A 257 4.20 -21.16 2.27
CA ALA A 257 3.78 -20.89 0.89
C ALA A 257 3.73 -22.16 0.03
N VAL A 258 4.72 -23.05 0.18
CA VAL A 258 4.74 -24.35 -0.53
C VAL A 258 3.57 -25.24 -0.09
N HIS A 259 3.28 -25.31 1.22
CA HIS A 259 2.17 -26.12 1.72
C HIS A 259 0.81 -25.62 1.24
N GLU A 260 0.62 -24.32 1.11
CA GLU A 260 -0.62 -23.75 0.59
C GLU A 260 -0.84 -24.07 -0.89
N GLU A 261 0.23 -24.07 -1.67
CA GLU A 261 0.18 -24.49 -3.07
C GLU A 261 -0.18 -25.97 -3.23
N ILE A 262 0.32 -26.83 -2.34
CA ILE A 262 -0.06 -28.25 -2.27
C ILE A 262 -1.55 -28.38 -1.93
N VAL A 263 -2.03 -27.63 -0.93
CA VAL A 263 -3.45 -27.64 -0.54
C VAL A 263 -4.33 -27.21 -1.72
N ARG A 264 -3.98 -26.10 -2.39
CA ARG A 264 -4.69 -25.60 -3.57
C ARG A 264 -4.77 -26.64 -4.68
N SER A 265 -3.62 -27.20 -5.07
CA SER A 265 -3.54 -28.21 -6.14
C SER A 265 -4.33 -29.47 -5.80
N THR A 266 -4.28 -29.91 -4.54
CA THR A 266 -5.01 -31.09 -4.08
C THR A 266 -6.52 -30.86 -4.11
N ASP A 267 -6.99 -29.67 -3.77
CA ASP A 267 -8.42 -29.33 -3.84
C ASP A 267 -8.93 -29.25 -5.29
N GLU A 268 -8.14 -28.69 -6.21
CA GLU A 268 -8.43 -28.68 -7.64
C GLU A 268 -8.53 -30.10 -8.23
N LEU A 269 -7.60 -30.98 -7.84
CA LEU A 269 -7.62 -32.40 -8.21
C LEU A 269 -8.85 -33.11 -7.63
N ARG A 270 -9.14 -32.91 -6.34
CA ARG A 270 -10.34 -33.46 -5.69
C ARG A 270 -11.61 -33.07 -6.44
N GLY A 271 -11.75 -31.79 -6.76
CA GLY A 271 -12.90 -31.29 -7.52
C GLY A 271 -13.01 -31.90 -8.92
N SER A 272 -11.88 -32.09 -9.60
CA SER A 272 -11.82 -32.69 -10.94
C SER A 272 -12.16 -34.18 -10.92
N VAL A 273 -11.57 -34.94 -9.99
CA VAL A 273 -11.85 -36.37 -9.81
C VAL A 273 -13.30 -36.58 -9.42
N ALA A 274 -13.83 -35.79 -8.48
CA ALA A 274 -15.24 -35.87 -8.09
C ALA A 274 -16.16 -35.70 -9.32
N ARG A 275 -15.92 -34.66 -10.15
CA ARG A 275 -16.70 -34.46 -11.39
C ARG A 275 -16.64 -35.66 -12.33
N LEU A 276 -15.47 -36.27 -12.52
CA LEU A 276 -15.32 -37.45 -13.39
C LEU A 276 -16.09 -38.67 -12.85
N LEU A 277 -15.96 -38.94 -11.55
CA LEU A 277 -16.61 -40.08 -10.89
C LEU A 277 -18.14 -39.98 -10.97
N PHE A 278 -18.72 -38.80 -10.74
CA PHE A 278 -20.17 -38.62 -10.81
C PHE A 278 -20.75 -38.59 -12.23
N VAL A 279 -19.91 -38.51 -13.27
CA VAL A 279 -20.31 -38.63 -14.68
C VAL A 279 -20.04 -40.05 -15.22
N GLY A 280 -19.65 -41.00 -14.36
CA GLY A 280 -19.38 -42.39 -14.73
C GLY A 280 -18.09 -42.59 -15.53
N SER A 281 -17.25 -41.55 -15.64
CA SER A 281 -15.95 -41.63 -16.29
C SER A 281 -14.91 -42.15 -15.30
N ARG A 282 -14.22 -43.23 -15.64
CA ARG A 282 -13.13 -43.76 -14.81
C ARG A 282 -11.93 -42.80 -14.91
N PRO A 283 -11.35 -42.34 -13.79
CA PRO A 283 -10.16 -41.50 -13.86
C PRO A 283 -9.02 -42.27 -14.55
N PRO A 284 -8.12 -41.58 -15.28
CA PRO A 284 -7.05 -42.19 -16.08
C PRO A 284 -5.94 -42.85 -15.26
N PHE A 285 -6.07 -42.85 -13.92
CA PHE A 285 -5.17 -43.53 -13.01
C PHE A 285 -5.74 -44.92 -12.71
N GLY A 286 -5.61 -45.83 -13.67
CA GLY A 286 -6.07 -47.22 -13.58
C GLY A 286 -5.19 -48.13 -14.41
#